data_AF-A0A0B0P596-F1
#
_entry.id   AF-A0A0B0P596-F1
#
_cell.length_a   1.000
_cell.length_b   1.000
_cell.length_c   1.000
_cell.angle_alpha   90.00
_cell.angle_beta   90.00
_cell.angle_gamma   90.00
#
_symmetry.space_group_name_H-M   'P 1'
#
loop_
_entity.id
_entity.type
_entity.pdbx_description
1 polymer ?
#
loop_
_entity_poly.entity_id
_entity_poly.type
_entity_poly.pdbx_seq_one_letter_code
_entity_poly.pdbx_strand_id
1 'polypeptide(L)'
;MAIYRANSRILQKAGVKLEDPVPQVFNGQEVEVWPRVTWKPIWRLTFSEIKSKVRGSCSISQRSTMALKGRNIFLEDLSLDGALAINSIDGAKVKVGGLIRNKGWSLESIDHKDSGIPEELRTRGFRINKIEQLEKTYSEAGEFNF
;
A
#
# COMPACT_ATOMS: atom_id res chain seq x y z
N MET A 1 -7.07 -11.51 -0.75
CA MET A 1 -6.34 -10.65 0.21
C MET A 1 -4.91 -11.11 0.55
N ALA A 2 -4.47 -12.30 0.13
CA ALA A 2 -3.17 -12.87 0.53
C ALA A 2 -1.94 -11.99 0.23
N ILE A 3 -1.92 -11.26 -0.89
CA ILE A 3 -0.80 -10.38 -1.25
C ILE A 3 -0.63 -9.23 -0.24
N TYR A 4 -1.73 -8.57 0.14
CA TYR A 4 -1.69 -7.51 1.15
C TYR A 4 -1.26 -8.04 2.51
N ARG A 5 -1.73 -9.24 2.90
CA ARG A 5 -1.27 -9.93 4.10
C ARG A 5 0.24 -10.18 4.07
N ALA A 6 0.76 -10.76 2.98
CA ALA A 6 2.18 -11.06 2.86
C ALA A 6 3.04 -9.80 2.97
N ASN A 7 2.72 -8.75 2.21
CA ASN A 7 3.45 -7.49 2.21
C ASN A 7 3.39 -6.80 3.59
N SER A 8 2.21 -6.80 4.22
CA SER A 8 2.03 -6.26 5.56
C SER A 8 2.89 -6.99 6.59
N ARG A 9 2.89 -8.34 6.56
CA ARG A 9 3.72 -9.15 7.46
C ARG A 9 5.22 -8.93 7.24
N ILE A 10 5.64 -8.75 5.99
CA ILE A 10 7.03 -8.41 5.66
C ILE A 10 7.42 -7.07 6.28
N LEU A 11 6.57 -6.04 6.15
CA LEU A 11 6.83 -4.73 6.78
C LEU A 11 6.80 -4.77 8.31
N GLN A 12 5.88 -5.53 8.91
CA GLN A 12 5.89 -5.77 10.35
C GLN A 12 7.22 -6.36 10.82
N LYS A 13 7.74 -7.38 10.11
CA LYS A 13 9.07 -7.96 10.40
C LYS A 13 10.22 -6.97 10.17
N ALA A 14 10.05 -5.98 9.28
CA ALA A 14 11.01 -4.92 9.06
C ALA A 14 10.94 -3.78 10.11
N GLY A 15 10.00 -3.84 11.05
CA GLY A 15 9.87 -2.87 12.16
C GLY A 15 8.75 -1.85 11.99
N VAL A 16 7.92 -1.94 10.94
CA VAL A 16 6.78 -1.04 10.75
C VAL A 16 5.60 -1.50 11.63
N LYS A 17 4.96 -0.56 12.34
CA LYS A 17 3.72 -0.83 13.09
C LYS A 17 2.53 -0.81 12.12
N LEU A 18 1.87 -1.95 11.93
CA LEU A 18 0.66 -2.04 11.11
C LEU A 18 -0.49 -2.42 12.02
N GLU A 19 -1.62 -1.71 11.89
CA GLU A 19 -2.87 -2.11 12.54
C GLU A 19 -3.37 -3.46 12.00
N ASP A 20 -4.12 -4.16 12.84
CA ASP A 20 -4.61 -5.51 12.56
C ASP A 20 -5.62 -5.53 11.40
N PRO A 21 -5.69 -6.65 10.64
CA PRO A 21 -6.71 -6.80 9.63
C PRO A 21 -8.12 -6.84 10.24
N VAL A 22 -9.12 -6.48 9.44
CA VAL A 22 -10.54 -6.61 9.82
C VAL A 22 -11.21 -7.72 9.01
N PRO A 23 -12.07 -8.55 9.62
CA PRO A 23 -12.86 -9.52 8.87
C PRO A 23 -13.89 -8.80 8.00
N GLN A 24 -14.06 -9.25 6.76
CA GLN A 24 -15.09 -8.77 5.84
C GLN A 24 -15.59 -9.92 4.98
N VAL A 25 -16.85 -9.87 4.57
CA VAL A 25 -17.46 -10.88 3.70
C VAL A 25 -17.61 -10.33 2.28
N PHE A 26 -17.06 -11.03 1.29
CA PHE A 26 -17.27 -10.77 -0.13
C PHE A 26 -17.79 -12.03 -0.80
N ASN A 27 -18.87 -11.94 -1.57
CA ASN A 27 -19.51 -13.11 -2.21
C ASN A 27 -19.78 -14.28 -1.23
N GLY A 28 -20.14 -13.99 0.03
CA GLY A 28 -20.36 -15.01 1.06
C GLY A 28 -19.09 -15.66 1.62
N GLN A 29 -17.90 -15.23 1.18
CA GLN A 29 -16.61 -15.69 1.70
C GLN A 29 -16.06 -14.69 2.71
N GLU A 30 -15.75 -15.16 3.91
CA GLU A 30 -15.07 -14.37 4.93
C GLU A 30 -13.58 -14.26 4.61
N VAL A 31 -13.06 -13.03 4.62
CA VAL A 31 -11.66 -12.72 4.37
C VAL A 31 -11.13 -11.67 5.35
N GLU A 32 -9.85 -11.77 5.69
CA GLU A 32 -9.14 -10.71 6.41
C GLU A 32 -8.72 -9.60 5.45
N VAL A 33 -9.16 -8.38 5.72
CA VAL A 33 -8.78 -7.17 4.99
C VAL A 33 -7.63 -6.47 5.72
N TRP A 34 -6.43 -6.68 5.17
CA TRP A 34 -5.19 -6.06 5.60
C TRP A 34 -5.02 -4.65 5.02
N PRO A 35 -4.16 -3.79 5.60
CA PRO A 35 -3.65 -2.60 4.93
C PRO A 35 -3.20 -2.92 3.50
N ARG A 36 -3.59 -2.09 2.53
CA ARG A 36 -3.37 -2.35 1.10
C ARG A 36 -1.98 -1.90 0.69
N VAL A 37 -0.97 -2.60 1.17
CA VAL A 37 0.42 -2.32 0.85
C VAL A 37 0.88 -3.13 -0.35
N THR A 38 1.44 -2.45 -1.35
CA THR A 38 2.01 -3.07 -2.54
C THR A 38 3.22 -2.30 -3.06
N TRP A 39 4.08 -3.00 -3.78
CA TRP A 39 5.23 -2.40 -4.44
C TRP A 39 5.56 -3.16 -5.72
N LYS A 40 6.21 -2.48 -6.66
CA LYS A 40 6.81 -3.16 -7.82
C LYS A 40 8.05 -3.94 -7.39
N PRO A 41 8.38 -5.08 -8.03
CA PRO A 41 9.58 -5.86 -7.70
C PRO A 41 10.89 -5.05 -7.77
N ILE A 42 10.95 -4.00 -8.60
CA ILE A 42 12.09 -3.09 -8.68
C ILE A 42 12.34 -2.34 -7.36
N TRP A 43 11.30 -2.17 -6.53
CA TRP A 43 11.50 -1.62 -5.20
C TRP A 43 12.37 -2.59 -4.43
N ARG A 44 12.02 -3.88 -4.32
CA ARG A 44 12.81 -4.91 -3.62
C ARG A 44 12.47 -6.35 -4.02
N LEU A 45 13.47 -7.24 -3.92
CA LEU A 45 13.34 -8.68 -4.13
C LEU A 45 13.55 -9.50 -2.86
N THR A 46 14.33 -9.02 -1.88
CA THR A 46 14.62 -9.77 -0.65
C THR A 46 14.24 -9.01 0.62
N PHE A 47 14.06 -9.74 1.72
CA PHE A 47 13.73 -9.15 3.01
C PHE A 47 14.84 -8.23 3.56
N SER A 48 16.11 -8.59 3.39
CA SER A 48 17.23 -7.77 3.89
C SER A 48 17.25 -6.39 3.23
N GLU A 49 16.93 -6.34 1.93
CA GLU A 49 16.83 -5.09 1.21
C GLU A 49 15.58 -4.26 1.62
N ILE A 50 14.46 -4.90 1.97
CA ILE A 50 13.29 -4.20 2.52
C ILE A 50 13.65 -3.61 3.88
N LYS A 51 14.29 -4.40 4.75
CA LYS A 51 14.73 -3.95 6.08
C LYS A 51 15.69 -2.76 6.00
N SER A 52 16.59 -2.71 5.02
CA SER A 52 17.52 -1.58 4.85
C SER A 52 16.85 -0.26 4.41
N LYS A 53 15.60 -0.34 3.91
CA LYS A 53 14.81 0.82 3.47
C LYS A 53 13.85 1.37 4.50
N VAL A 54 13.61 0.65 5.58
CA VAL A 54 12.72 1.08 6.66
C VAL A 54 13.60 1.59 7.80
N ARG A 55 13.35 2.82 8.23
CA ARG A 55 14.09 3.50 9.28
C ARG A 55 13.12 4.23 10.21
N GLY A 56 13.58 4.52 11.43
CA GLY A 56 12.80 5.28 12.40
C GLY A 56 11.50 4.58 12.80
N SER A 57 10.50 5.37 13.20
CA SER A 57 9.20 4.90 13.64
C SER A 57 8.16 5.03 12.54
N CYS A 58 7.94 3.94 11.81
CA CYS A 58 6.91 3.88 10.77
C CYS A 58 5.62 3.22 11.27
N SER A 59 4.45 3.80 10.96
CA SER A 59 3.13 3.26 11.25
C SER A 59 2.16 3.38 10.07
N ILE A 60 1.29 2.38 9.89
CA ILE A 60 0.28 2.33 8.82
C ILE A 60 -1.06 1.89 9.42
N SER A 61 -2.09 2.73 9.28
CA SER A 61 -3.46 2.40 9.73
C SER A 61 -4.09 1.28 8.92
N GLN A 62 -5.10 0.62 9.49
CA GLN A 62 -5.81 -0.51 8.88
C GLN A 62 -6.40 -0.13 7.52
N ARG A 63 -6.98 1.08 7.45
CA ARG A 63 -7.64 1.56 6.23
C ARG A 63 -6.67 2.04 5.14
N SER A 64 -5.37 2.08 5.43
CA SER A 64 -4.40 2.71 4.54
C SER A 64 -4.11 1.91 3.28
N THR A 65 -3.63 2.63 2.28
CA THR A 65 -3.09 2.09 1.02
C THR A 65 -1.70 2.68 0.78
N MET A 66 -0.72 1.84 0.45
CA MET A 66 0.61 2.30 0.06
C MET A 66 1.05 1.59 -1.22
N ALA A 67 1.41 2.35 -2.25
CA ALA A 67 1.87 1.81 -3.53
C ALA A 67 3.24 2.41 -3.88
N LEU A 68 4.28 1.57 -3.97
CA LEU A 68 5.65 2.01 -4.26
C LEU A 68 6.13 1.52 -5.62
N LYS A 69 6.62 2.43 -6.45
CA LYS A 69 7.26 2.14 -7.73
C LYS A 69 8.55 2.95 -7.83
N GLY A 70 9.70 2.27 -7.73
CA GLY A 70 11.01 2.91 -7.85
C GLY A 70 12.05 2.20 -7.00
N ARG A 71 13.32 2.18 -7.45
CA ARG A 71 14.37 1.42 -6.75
C ARG A 71 14.80 2.08 -5.45
N ASN A 72 14.86 3.40 -5.36
CA ASN A 72 15.52 4.10 -4.24
C ASN A 72 14.52 4.87 -3.36
N ILE A 73 13.40 4.26 -3.01
CA ILE A 73 12.41 4.81 -2.07
C ILE A 73 12.68 4.26 -0.66
N PHE A 74 12.85 5.13 0.33
CA PHE A 74 13.13 4.84 1.73
C PHE A 74 12.00 5.35 2.61
N LEU A 75 11.53 4.53 3.56
CA LEU A 75 10.50 4.89 4.52
C LEU A 75 11.18 5.27 5.84
N GLU A 76 10.99 6.49 6.31
CA GLU A 76 11.66 7.03 7.50
C GLU A 76 10.67 7.89 8.29
N ASP A 77 10.35 7.48 9.52
CA ASP A 77 9.40 8.19 10.40
C ASP A 77 8.03 8.50 9.75
N LEU A 78 7.52 7.54 8.98
CA LEU A 78 6.25 7.65 8.26
C LEU A 78 5.05 7.26 9.13
N SER A 79 4.06 8.13 9.26
CA SER A 79 2.74 7.79 9.82
C SER A 79 1.66 7.93 8.75
N LEU A 80 1.18 6.81 8.21
CA LEU A 80 0.22 6.76 7.11
C LEU A 80 -1.18 6.37 7.56
N ASP A 81 -2.11 7.31 7.39
CA ASP A 81 -3.54 7.21 7.69
C ASP A 81 -4.34 7.65 6.44
N GLY A 82 -4.40 6.79 5.42
CA GLY A 82 -4.95 7.13 4.10
C GLY A 82 -4.22 6.43 2.96
N ALA A 83 -4.22 7.02 1.76
CA ALA A 83 -3.54 6.47 0.58
C ALA A 83 -2.31 7.29 0.17
N LEU A 84 -1.22 6.57 -0.11
CA LEU A 84 0.05 7.11 -0.62
C LEU A 84 0.51 6.32 -1.84
N ALA A 85 0.87 7.03 -2.91
CA ALA A 85 1.49 6.46 -4.11
C ALA A 85 2.79 7.20 -4.44
N ILE A 86 3.91 6.48 -4.50
CA ILE A 86 5.21 7.03 -4.88
C ILE A 86 5.67 6.36 -6.17
N ASN A 87 5.98 7.19 -7.17
CA ASN A 87 6.57 6.76 -8.43
C ASN A 87 7.89 7.49 -8.65
N SER A 88 8.99 6.78 -8.75
CA SER A 88 10.32 7.36 -8.94
C SER A 88 11.10 6.59 -10.01
N ILE A 89 11.87 7.32 -10.80
CA ILE A 89 12.85 6.72 -11.73
C ILE A 89 14.06 6.16 -10.96
N ASP A 90 14.90 5.36 -11.63
CA ASP A 90 16.07 4.72 -10.99
C ASP A 90 17.10 5.72 -10.45
N GLY A 91 17.22 6.91 -11.07
CA GLY A 91 18.11 7.99 -10.63
C GLY A 91 17.57 8.84 -9.47
N ALA A 92 16.33 8.64 -9.05
CA ALA A 92 15.70 9.40 -7.97
C ALA A 92 15.78 8.61 -6.65
N LYS A 93 16.41 9.21 -5.63
CA LYS A 93 16.45 8.70 -4.26
C LYS A 93 15.46 9.50 -3.42
N VAL A 94 14.42 8.83 -2.95
CA VAL A 94 13.27 9.45 -2.29
C VAL A 94 13.19 8.96 -0.86
N LYS A 95 13.29 9.85 0.11
CA LYS A 95 12.91 9.58 1.49
C LYS A 95 11.46 9.99 1.70
N VAL A 96 10.69 9.12 2.35
CA VAL A 96 9.25 9.25 2.55
C VAL A 96 8.97 9.13 4.04
N GLY A 97 8.49 10.21 4.65
CA GLY A 97 8.24 10.30 6.07
C GLY A 97 7.08 11.22 6.42
N GLY A 98 6.97 11.55 7.71
CA GLY A 98 5.99 12.50 8.23
C GLY A 98 4.57 11.93 8.34
N LEU A 99 3.63 12.82 8.68
CA LEU A 99 2.23 12.48 8.88
C LEU A 99 1.45 12.65 7.57
N ILE A 100 0.89 11.57 7.06
CA ILE A 100 0.05 11.58 5.86
C ILE A 100 -1.35 11.14 6.25
N ARG A 101 -2.30 12.08 6.17
CA ARG A 101 -3.70 11.84 6.47
C ARG A 101 -4.61 12.29 5.34
N ASN A 102 -5.39 11.37 4.78
CA ASN A 102 -6.36 11.67 3.73
C ASN A 102 -7.51 10.63 3.71
N LYS A 103 -8.54 10.84 2.89
CA LYS A 103 -9.71 9.94 2.82
C LYS A 103 -9.35 8.54 2.32
N GLY A 104 -8.21 8.37 1.66
CA GLY A 104 -7.69 7.09 1.22
C GLY A 104 -8.58 6.39 0.20
N TRP A 105 -8.50 5.05 0.17
CA TRP A 105 -9.30 4.22 -0.72
C TRP A 105 -10.25 3.33 0.09
N SER A 106 -11.43 3.06 -0.45
CA SER A 106 -12.39 2.13 0.15
C SER A 106 -12.58 0.88 -0.71
N LEU A 107 -13.00 -0.20 -0.06
CA LEU A 107 -13.48 -1.41 -0.73
C LEU A 107 -15.01 -1.35 -0.70
N GLU A 108 -15.62 -1.44 -1.88
CA GLU A 108 -17.07 -1.50 -2.01
C GLU A 108 -17.45 -2.90 -2.49
N SER A 109 -18.29 -3.58 -1.72
CA SER A 109 -18.86 -4.87 -2.12
C SER A 109 -19.71 -4.70 -3.37
N ILE A 110 -19.65 -5.70 -4.25
CA ILE A 110 -20.45 -5.71 -5.48
C ILE A 110 -21.25 -7.00 -5.59
N ASP A 111 -22.34 -6.97 -6.35
CA ASP A 111 -23.09 -8.16 -6.68
C ASP A 111 -22.39 -8.90 -7.84
N HIS A 112 -21.93 -10.13 -7.57
CA HIS A 112 -21.29 -10.98 -8.58
C HIS A 112 -22.27 -11.43 -9.69
N LYS A 113 -23.59 -11.30 -9.48
CA LYS A 113 -24.62 -11.61 -10.46
C LYS A 113 -24.91 -10.47 -11.43
N ASP A 114 -24.46 -9.25 -11.13
CA ASP A 114 -24.66 -8.10 -12.00
C ASP A 114 -23.74 -8.18 -13.22
N SER A 115 -24.28 -8.62 -14.37
CA SER A 115 -23.52 -8.75 -15.63
C SER A 115 -23.04 -7.41 -16.21
N GLY A 116 -23.48 -6.27 -15.67
CA GLY A 116 -22.94 -4.95 -16.02
C GLY A 116 -21.55 -4.69 -15.43
N ILE A 117 -21.13 -5.49 -14.44
CA ILE A 117 -19.82 -5.37 -13.80
C ILE A 117 -18.80 -6.29 -14.48
N PRO A 118 -17.58 -5.80 -14.78
CA PRO A 118 -16.51 -6.63 -15.33
C PRO A 118 -16.25 -7.89 -14.49
N GLU A 119 -16.01 -9.01 -15.17
CA GLU A 119 -15.87 -10.34 -14.55
C GLU A 119 -14.74 -10.40 -13.52
N GLU A 120 -13.63 -9.70 -13.75
CA GLU A 120 -12.49 -9.62 -12.85
C GLU A 120 -12.82 -8.97 -11.48
N LEU A 121 -13.88 -8.16 -11.44
CA LEU A 121 -14.42 -7.59 -10.21
C LEU A 121 -15.45 -8.55 -9.60
N ARG A 122 -16.38 -9.08 -10.41
CA ARG A 122 -17.42 -10.02 -9.94
C ARG A 122 -16.82 -11.24 -9.24
N THR A 123 -15.75 -11.81 -9.79
CA THR A 123 -15.04 -12.97 -9.24
C THR A 123 -14.45 -12.72 -7.85
N ARG A 124 -14.03 -11.48 -7.54
CA ARG A 124 -13.49 -11.11 -6.21
C ARG A 124 -14.54 -10.53 -5.25
N GLY A 125 -15.70 -10.10 -5.75
CA GLY A 125 -16.82 -9.62 -4.92
C GLY A 125 -16.67 -8.20 -4.38
N PHE A 126 -15.68 -7.43 -4.84
CA PHE A 126 -15.52 -6.02 -4.48
C PHE A 126 -14.81 -5.22 -5.58
N ARG A 127 -15.03 -3.90 -5.56
CA ARG A 127 -14.24 -2.91 -6.30
C ARG A 127 -13.48 -1.98 -5.36
N ILE A 128 -12.40 -1.40 -5.86
CA ILE A 128 -11.59 -0.42 -5.12
C ILE A 128 -12.03 0.97 -5.56
N ASN A 129 -12.49 1.79 -4.62
CA ASN A 129 -12.83 3.18 -4.85
C ASN A 129 -11.69 4.08 -4.37
N LYS A 130 -11.08 4.80 -5.31
CA LYS A 130 -9.98 5.74 -5.02
C LYS A 130 -10.55 7.12 -4.66
N ILE A 131 -10.92 7.31 -3.39
CA ILE A 131 -11.55 8.55 -2.93
C ILE A 131 -10.52 9.70 -2.91
N GLU A 132 -9.37 9.45 -2.32
CA GLU A 132 -8.28 10.42 -2.23
C GLU A 132 -6.94 9.69 -2.12
N GLN A 133 -5.88 10.30 -2.63
CA GLN A 133 -4.52 9.82 -2.42
C GLN A 133 -3.53 10.96 -2.49
N LEU A 134 -2.43 10.83 -1.75
CA LEU A 134 -1.25 11.62 -1.99
C LEU A 134 -0.37 10.89 -2.99
N GLU A 135 -0.15 11.51 -4.15
CA GLU A 135 0.70 10.95 -5.20
C GLU A 135 1.90 11.86 -5.47
N LYS A 136 3.10 11.27 -5.48
CA LYS A 136 4.35 11.96 -5.83
C LYS A 136 5.06 11.20 -6.94
N THR A 137 5.36 11.92 -8.02
CA THR A 137 6.16 11.41 -9.14
C THR A 137 7.48 12.16 -9.21
N TYR A 138 8.58 11.40 -9.21
CA TYR A 138 9.95 11.90 -9.33
C TYR A 138 10.52 11.42 -10.66
N SER A 139 10.45 12.31 -11.67
CA SER A 139 10.87 12.06 -13.05
C SER A 139 12.32 12.46 -13.34
N GLU A 140 12.99 13.10 -12.39
CA GLU A 140 14.36 13.58 -12.52
C GLU A 140 15.28 12.88 -11.52
N ALA A 141 16.56 12.77 -11.87
CA ALA A 141 17.56 12.22 -10.96
C ALA A 141 17.86 13.22 -9.84
N GLY A 142 18.09 12.73 -8.63
CA GLY A 142 18.35 13.58 -7.47
C GLY A 142 17.94 12.94 -6.16
N GLU A 143 18.22 13.66 -5.07
CA GLU A 143 17.75 13.30 -3.73
C GLU A 143 16.54 14.15 -3.36
N PHE A 144 15.47 13.49 -2.92
CA PHE A 144 14.22 14.11 -2.54
C PHE A 144 13.83 13.69 -1.13
N ASN A 145 13.34 14.64 -0.35
CA ASN A 145 12.74 14.39 0.95
C ASN A 145 11.27 14.78 0.88
N PHE A 146 10.41 13.90 1.37
CA PHE A 146 8.98 14.09 1.44
C PHE A 146 8.49 13.61 2.79
#